data_AF-A0A1W9RJS5-F1
#
_entry.id   AF-A0A1W9RJS5-F1
#
_cell.length_a   1.000
_cell.length_b   1.000
_cell.length_c   1.000
_cell.angle_alpha   90.00
_cell.angle_beta   90.00
_cell.angle_gamma   90.00
#
_symmetry.space_group_name_H-M   'P 1'
#
loop_
_entity.id
_entity.type
_entity.pdbx_description
1 polymer ?
#
loop_
_entity_poly.entity_id
_entity_poly.type
_entity_poly.pdbx_seq_one_letter_code
_entity_poly.pdbx_strand_id
1 'polypeptide(L)'
;MNPANVVTSVRLFFLPVFIYLIWNYHSGSEHLRILAFWVAVISFLSDALDGFLARRKGWKTKFGTFLDPFCDKLLLDLGFLILILKPEFKNALSLPLWVVAIVIFRDLLLGAGTFILYIKGNLEIRPSYLGKSAVVLQMFSILSALLYMPFTSLIWMIAGFMTALATIGYLIREIPHFLG
;
A
#
# COMPACT_ATOMS: atom_id res chain seq x y z
N MET A 1 -16.00 12.63 16.88
CA MET A 1 -14.72 12.20 16.28
C MET A 1 -14.72 12.58 14.81
N ASN A 2 -13.62 13.14 14.30
CA ASN A 2 -13.48 13.49 12.88
C ASN A 2 -13.53 12.19 12.04
N PRO A 3 -14.35 12.09 10.96
CA PRO A 3 -14.38 10.92 10.08
C PRO A 3 -12.99 10.43 9.68
N ALA A 4 -12.07 11.32 9.31
CA ALA A 4 -10.70 10.96 8.97
C ALA A 4 -10.00 10.13 10.08
N ASN A 5 -10.16 10.51 11.35
CA ASN A 5 -9.53 9.79 12.46
C ASN A 5 -10.15 8.40 12.68
N VAL A 6 -11.44 8.20 12.35
CA VAL A 6 -12.09 6.89 12.47
C VAL A 6 -11.44 5.91 11.50
N VAL A 7 -11.10 6.38 10.31
CA VAL A 7 -10.57 5.59 9.20
C VAL A 7 -9.14 5.18 9.46
N THR A 8 -8.30 6.15 9.84
CA THR A 8 -6.92 5.86 10.27
C THR A 8 -6.92 4.86 11.42
N SER A 9 -7.84 5.01 12.39
CA SER A 9 -7.96 4.11 13.54
C SER A 9 -8.42 2.70 13.14
N VAL A 10 -9.40 2.60 12.24
CA VAL A 10 -9.89 1.33 11.71
C VAL A 10 -8.80 0.61 10.91
N ARG A 11 -8.01 1.34 10.13
CA ARG A 11 -6.86 0.78 9.38
C ARG A 11 -5.74 0.33 10.30
N LEU A 12 -5.42 1.14 11.31
CA LEU A 12 -4.48 0.77 12.39
C LEU A 12 -4.93 -0.47 13.15
N PHE A 13 -6.23 -0.74 13.21
CA PHE A 13 -6.76 -1.96 13.81
C PHE A 13 -6.71 -3.16 12.84
N PHE A 14 -7.08 -2.98 11.56
CA PHE A 14 -7.04 -4.07 10.58
C PHE A 14 -5.62 -4.54 10.24
N LEU A 15 -4.63 -3.65 10.32
CA LEU A 15 -3.24 -3.98 10.05
C LEU A 15 -2.69 -5.10 10.97
N PRO A 16 -2.69 -4.99 12.31
CA PRO A 16 -2.22 -6.06 13.19
C PRO A 16 -3.07 -7.32 13.08
N VAL A 17 -4.38 -7.20 12.83
CA VAL A 17 -5.26 -8.36 12.60
C VAL A 17 -4.83 -9.11 11.34
N PHE A 18 -4.59 -8.40 10.24
CA PHE A 18 -4.12 -8.98 8.98
C PHE A 18 -2.78 -9.70 9.16
N ILE A 19 -1.82 -9.04 9.82
CA ILE A 19 -0.50 -9.61 10.11
C ILE A 19 -0.65 -10.88 10.95
N TYR A 20 -1.44 -10.84 12.01
CA TYR A 20 -1.68 -11.99 12.89
C TYR A 20 -2.28 -13.17 12.12
N LEU A 21 -3.28 -12.95 11.26
CA LEU A 21 -3.93 -14.01 10.50
C LEU A 21 -2.96 -14.70 9.53
N ILE A 22 -2.16 -13.93 8.78
CA ILE A 22 -1.19 -14.50 7.85
C ILE A 22 0.00 -15.13 8.59
N TRP A 23 0.44 -14.55 9.71
CA TRP A 23 1.54 -15.11 10.49
C TRP A 23 1.18 -16.48 11.08
N ASN A 24 -0.07 -16.69 11.48
CA ASN A 24 -0.57 -17.96 12.00
C ASN A 24 -1.06 -18.93 10.90
N TYR A 25 -1.11 -18.49 9.65
CA TYR A 25 -1.46 -19.35 8.54
C TYR A 25 -0.38 -20.40 8.27
N HIS A 26 -0.81 -21.66 8.18
CA HIS A 26 -0.04 -22.84 7.81
C HIS A 26 -0.90 -23.76 6.92
N SER A 27 -0.27 -24.70 6.20
CA SER A 27 -0.98 -25.69 5.39
C SER A 27 -1.93 -26.53 6.25
N GLY A 28 -3.24 -26.22 6.21
CA GLY A 28 -4.28 -26.80 7.05
C GLY A 28 -5.20 -25.77 7.71
N SER A 29 -4.81 -24.50 7.77
CA SER A 29 -5.60 -23.40 8.35
C SER A 29 -6.13 -22.43 7.28
N GLU A 30 -6.75 -22.97 6.22
CA GLU A 30 -7.26 -22.20 5.07
C GLU A 30 -8.23 -21.08 5.49
N HIS A 31 -8.99 -21.30 6.56
CA HIS A 31 -9.89 -20.30 7.14
C HIS A 31 -9.17 -19.00 7.54
N LEU A 32 -7.93 -19.08 8.06
CA LEU A 32 -7.15 -17.89 8.42
C LEU A 32 -6.78 -17.07 7.20
N ARG A 33 -6.45 -17.74 6.08
CA ARG A 33 -6.15 -17.06 4.81
C ARG A 33 -7.39 -16.36 4.25
N ILE A 34 -8.54 -17.03 4.27
CA ILE A 34 -9.81 -16.45 3.81
C ILE A 34 -10.23 -15.27 4.70
N LEU A 35 -10.05 -15.35 6.01
CA LEU A 35 -10.28 -14.23 6.92
C LEU A 35 -9.34 -13.06 6.60
N ALA A 36 -8.06 -13.33 6.36
CA ALA A 36 -7.10 -12.29 6.00
C ALA A 36 -7.45 -11.61 4.67
N PHE A 37 -7.96 -12.38 3.70
CA PHE A 37 -8.51 -11.83 2.45
C PHE A 37 -9.63 -10.83 2.73
N TRP A 38 -10.63 -11.20 3.54
CA TRP A 38 -11.74 -10.29 3.87
C TRP A 38 -11.28 -9.06 4.65
N VAL A 39 -10.33 -9.22 5.59
CA VAL A 39 -9.73 -8.08 6.30
C VAL A 39 -9.03 -7.14 5.32
N ALA A 40 -8.26 -7.66 4.36
CA ALA A 40 -7.61 -6.85 3.33
C ALA A 40 -8.63 -6.13 2.43
N VAL A 41 -9.68 -6.83 1.97
CA VAL A 41 -10.76 -6.24 1.16
C VAL A 41 -11.43 -5.09 1.90
N ILE A 42 -11.85 -5.31 3.15
CA ILE A 42 -12.51 -4.30 3.96
C ILE A 42 -11.57 -3.10 4.15
N SER A 43 -10.30 -3.35 4.48
CA SER A 43 -9.33 -2.27 4.67
C SER A 43 -9.09 -1.44 3.40
N PHE A 44 -9.00 -2.08 2.22
CA PHE A 44 -8.82 -1.38 0.95
C PHE A 44 -10.07 -0.61 0.51
N LEU A 45 -11.26 -1.16 0.77
CA LEU A 45 -12.52 -0.47 0.48
C LEU A 45 -12.75 0.72 1.41
N SER A 46 -12.43 0.59 2.70
CA SER A 46 -12.47 1.70 3.65
C SER A 46 -11.58 2.85 3.15
N ASP A 47 -10.32 2.57 2.77
CA ASP A 47 -9.42 3.59 2.21
C ASP A 47 -10.03 4.36 1.03
N ALA A 48 -10.60 3.64 0.06
CA ALA A 48 -11.19 4.24 -1.13
C ALA A 48 -12.41 5.12 -0.81
N LEU A 49 -13.29 4.64 0.08
CA LEU A 49 -14.50 5.38 0.50
C LEU A 49 -14.12 6.64 1.25
N ASP A 50 -13.16 6.55 2.16
CA ASP A 50 -12.81 7.67 3.03
C ASP A 50 -11.97 8.72 2.30
N GLY A 51 -11.09 8.30 1.39
CA GLY A 51 -10.44 9.20 0.45
C GLY A 51 -11.43 9.97 -0.43
N PHE A 52 -12.59 9.39 -0.73
CA PHE A 52 -13.67 10.05 -1.46
C PHE A 52 -14.47 11.02 -0.55
N LEU A 53 -14.85 10.59 0.67
CA LEU A 53 -15.60 11.43 1.61
C LEU A 53 -14.78 12.62 2.13
N ALA A 54 -13.50 12.43 2.46
CA ALA A 54 -12.63 13.47 2.99
C ALA A 54 -12.42 14.62 1.98
N ARG A 55 -12.35 14.30 0.68
CA ARG A 55 -12.23 15.31 -0.39
C ARG A 55 -13.46 16.20 -0.51
N ARG A 56 -14.65 15.71 -0.14
CA ARG A 56 -15.89 16.49 -0.20
C ARG A 56 -16.13 17.37 1.03
N LYS A 57 -15.60 17.01 2.20
CA LYS A 57 -15.93 17.71 3.45
C LYS A 57 -14.86 18.67 3.96
N GLY A 58 -13.61 18.60 3.50
CA GLY A 58 -12.58 19.60 3.83
C GLY A 58 -12.04 19.53 5.28
N TRP A 59 -12.31 18.44 5.99
CA TRP A 59 -11.95 18.30 7.41
C TRP A 59 -10.53 17.72 7.53
N LYS A 60 -9.51 18.57 7.55
CA LYS A 60 -8.11 18.16 7.76
C LYS A 60 -7.62 18.55 9.16
N THR A 61 -7.30 17.56 9.99
CA THR A 61 -6.55 17.77 11.23
C THR A 61 -5.06 17.61 10.97
N LYS A 62 -4.22 18.52 11.48
CA LYS A 62 -2.75 18.52 11.24
C LYS A 62 -2.08 17.18 11.57
N PHE A 63 -2.48 16.53 12.67
CA PHE A 63 -1.92 15.26 13.12
C PHE A 63 -2.31 14.07 12.22
N GLY A 64 -3.60 13.93 11.90
CA GLY A 64 -4.09 12.89 10.98
C GLY A 64 -3.52 13.03 9.56
N THR A 65 -3.31 14.26 9.09
CA THR A 65 -2.80 14.52 7.72
C THR A 65 -1.37 13.99 7.50
N PHE A 66 -0.55 13.90 8.56
CA PHE A 66 0.81 13.39 8.47
C PHE A 66 0.89 11.86 8.65
N LEU A 67 0.06 11.29 9.55
CA LEU A 67 0.04 9.86 9.83
C LEU A 67 -0.77 9.04 8.82
N ASP A 68 -1.80 9.62 8.19
CA ASP A 68 -2.63 8.96 7.17
C ASP A 68 -1.77 8.39 6.04
N PRO A 69 -0.96 9.18 5.30
CA PRO A 69 -0.22 8.66 4.14
C PRO A 69 0.74 7.52 4.48
N PHE A 70 1.23 7.48 5.72
CA PHE A 70 2.11 6.43 6.21
C PHE A 70 1.30 5.17 6.52
N CYS A 71 0.29 5.28 7.38
CA CYS A 71 -0.59 4.17 7.74
C CYS A 71 -1.31 3.58 6.52
N ASP A 72 -1.60 4.43 5.53
CA ASP A 72 -2.32 4.06 4.33
C ASP A 72 -1.58 3.02 3.49
N LYS A 73 -0.25 3.08 3.49
CA LYS A 73 0.61 2.20 2.68
C LYS A 73 1.14 1.00 3.46
N LEU A 74 1.14 1.06 4.79
CA LEU A 74 1.66 -0.01 5.64
C LEU A 74 1.04 -1.38 5.36
N LEU A 75 -0.27 -1.46 5.08
CA LEU A 75 -0.91 -2.74 4.78
C LEU A 75 -0.39 -3.35 3.48
N LEU A 76 -0.16 -2.53 2.44
CA LEU A 76 0.44 -2.99 1.19
C LEU A 76 1.88 -3.46 1.39
N ASP A 77 2.72 -2.61 2.00
CA ASP A 77 4.13 -2.90 2.23
C ASP A 77 4.32 -4.15 3.09
N LEU A 78 3.60 -4.22 4.23
CA LEU A 78 3.66 -5.38 5.12
C LEU A 78 3.00 -6.61 4.51
N GLY A 79 1.97 -6.44 3.67
CA GLY A 79 1.38 -7.51 2.90
C GLY A 79 2.39 -8.17 1.96
N PHE A 80 3.11 -7.38 1.16
CA PHE A 80 4.19 -7.90 0.31
C PHE A 80 5.33 -8.52 1.11
N LEU A 81 5.73 -7.91 2.22
CA LEU A 81 6.78 -8.45 3.10
C LEU A 81 6.39 -9.81 3.69
N ILE A 82 5.16 -9.96 4.19
CA ILE A 82 4.74 -11.24 4.78
C ILE A 82 4.58 -12.31 3.71
N LEU A 83 4.04 -11.95 2.53
CA LEU A 83 3.90 -12.89 1.41
C LEU A 83 5.26 -13.44 0.92
N ILE A 84 6.33 -12.64 0.97
CA ILE A 84 7.67 -13.11 0.58
C ILE A 84 8.38 -13.90 1.67
N LEU A 85 8.09 -13.60 2.95
CA LEU A 85 8.70 -14.27 4.11
C LEU A 85 8.05 -15.61 4.43
N LYS A 86 6.75 -15.78 4.14
CA LYS A 86 6.01 -17.01 4.46
C LYS A 86 6.29 -18.14 3.46
N PRO A 87 6.84 -19.29 3.89
CA PRO A 87 7.16 -20.41 3.00
C PRO A 87 5.96 -20.91 2.18
N GLU A 88 4.77 -20.90 2.76
CA GLU A 88 3.51 -21.37 2.17
C GLU A 88 3.18 -20.57 0.89
N PHE A 89 3.39 -19.26 0.92
CA PHE A 89 3.21 -18.40 -0.24
C PHE A 89 4.42 -18.44 -1.16
N LYS A 90 5.64 -18.44 -0.60
CA LYS A 90 6.89 -18.47 -1.39
C LYS A 90 6.91 -19.62 -2.39
N ASN A 91 6.52 -20.82 -1.97
CA ASN A 91 6.52 -22.01 -2.80
C ASN A 91 5.36 -22.05 -3.81
N ALA A 92 4.20 -21.51 -3.44
CA ALA A 92 3.00 -21.55 -4.29
C ALA A 92 2.99 -20.49 -5.40
N LEU A 93 3.63 -19.35 -5.15
CA LEU A 93 3.39 -18.13 -5.92
C LEU A 93 4.66 -17.62 -6.61
N SER A 94 5.86 -17.84 -6.08
CA SER A 94 7.13 -17.32 -6.66
C SER A 94 7.16 -15.78 -6.81
N LEU A 95 6.83 -15.06 -5.74
CA LEU A 95 6.91 -13.60 -5.70
C LEU A 95 8.37 -13.11 -5.84
N PRO A 96 8.73 -12.33 -6.88
CA PRO A 96 10.09 -11.85 -7.06
C PRO A 96 10.48 -10.78 -6.04
N LEU A 97 11.69 -10.89 -5.47
CA LEU A 97 12.24 -9.93 -4.49
C LEU A 97 12.27 -8.49 -5.03
N TRP A 98 12.55 -8.32 -6.33
CA TRP A 98 12.63 -7.00 -6.95
C TRP A 98 11.29 -6.25 -6.93
N VAL A 99 10.15 -6.97 -7.00
CA VAL A 99 8.81 -6.37 -6.93
C VAL A 99 8.59 -5.78 -5.53
N VAL A 100 8.90 -6.55 -4.49
CA VAL A 100 8.77 -6.06 -3.11
C VAL A 100 9.69 -4.87 -2.86
N ALA A 101 10.95 -4.97 -3.32
CA ALA A 101 11.93 -3.90 -3.17
C ALA A 101 11.49 -2.59 -3.84
N ILE A 102 10.97 -2.64 -5.07
CA ILE A 102 10.57 -1.42 -5.79
C ILE A 102 9.32 -0.77 -5.18
N VAL A 103 8.38 -1.57 -4.66
CA VAL A 103 7.18 -1.07 -3.97
C VAL A 103 7.56 -0.30 -2.70
N ILE A 104 8.33 -0.94 -1.82
CA ILE A 104 8.78 -0.31 -0.56
C ILE A 104 9.66 0.91 -0.86
N PHE A 105 10.61 0.78 -1.79
CA PHE A 105 11.50 1.88 -2.16
C PHE A 105 10.73 3.10 -2.68
N ARG A 106 9.75 2.89 -3.57
CA ARG A 106 8.88 3.97 -4.05
C ARG A 106 8.16 4.65 -2.90
N ASP A 107 7.60 3.87 -1.99
CA ASP A 107 6.76 4.42 -0.93
C ASP A 107 7.57 5.21 0.10
N LEU A 108 8.80 4.76 0.39
CA LEU A 108 9.80 5.54 1.13
C LEU A 108 10.21 6.81 0.39
N LEU A 109 10.48 6.75 -0.91
CA LEU A 109 10.83 7.92 -1.72
C LEU A 109 9.72 8.97 -1.72
N LEU A 110 8.46 8.56 -1.94
CA LEU A 110 7.31 9.46 -1.92
C LEU A 110 7.11 10.05 -0.52
N GLY A 111 7.28 9.26 0.54
CA GLY A 111 7.21 9.72 1.92
C GLY A 111 8.29 10.75 2.24
N ALA A 112 9.55 10.45 1.91
CA ALA A 112 10.69 11.34 2.12
C ALA A 112 10.54 12.65 1.32
N GLY A 113 10.16 12.57 0.04
CA GLY A 113 9.93 13.75 -0.80
C GLY A 113 8.82 14.65 -0.24
N THR A 114 7.74 14.05 0.27
CA THR A 114 6.65 14.79 0.95
C THR A 114 7.15 15.48 2.21
N PHE A 115 7.97 14.79 3.02
CA PHE A 115 8.52 15.35 4.24
C PHE A 115 9.46 16.53 3.99
N ILE A 116 10.33 16.44 2.98
CA ILE A 116 11.24 17.55 2.61
C ILE A 116 10.43 18.77 2.14
N LEU A 117 9.43 18.56 1.28
CA LEU A 117 8.56 19.64 0.80
C LEU A 117 7.73 20.29 1.90
N TYR A 118 7.28 19.49 2.88
CA TYR A 118 6.61 19.99 4.07
C TYR A 118 7.51 20.96 4.86
N ILE A 119 8.77 20.60 5.07
CA ILE A 119 9.75 21.46 5.77
C ILE A 119 10.05 22.74 4.96
N LYS A 120 10.15 22.65 3.63
CA LYS A 120 10.36 23.80 2.74
C LYS A 120 9.12 24.69 2.58
N GLY A 121 7.97 24.33 3.16
CA GLY A 121 6.73 25.11 3.10
C GLY A 121 5.99 25.06 1.75
N ASN A 122 6.38 24.18 0.83
CA ASN A 122 5.83 24.12 -0.52
C ASN A 122 5.21 22.73 -0.79
N LEU A 123 3.93 22.56 -0.46
CA LEU A 123 3.21 21.27 -0.50
C LEU A 123 2.49 21.01 -1.83
N GLU A 124 3.20 21.11 -2.97
CA GLU A 124 2.63 20.76 -4.28
C GLU A 124 3.20 19.45 -4.86
N ILE A 125 2.93 18.32 -4.21
CA ILE A 125 3.14 17.02 -4.86
C ILE A 125 1.90 16.69 -5.70
N ARG A 126 2.07 16.66 -7.03
CA ARG A 126 1.01 16.21 -7.94
C ARG A 126 1.09 14.69 -8.13
N PRO A 127 0.12 13.91 -7.60
CA PRO A 127 0.14 12.46 -7.78
C PRO A 127 -0.08 12.10 -9.25
N SER A 128 0.79 11.23 -9.80
CA SER A 128 0.67 10.75 -11.18
C SER A 128 -0.45 9.71 -11.30
N TYR A 129 -1.15 9.69 -12.44
CA TYR A 129 -2.15 8.66 -12.74
C TYR A 129 -1.54 7.25 -12.76
N LEU A 130 -0.32 7.13 -13.28
CA LEU A 130 0.50 5.91 -13.25
C LEU A 130 0.76 5.40 -11.83
N GLY A 131 1.09 6.30 -10.90
CA GLY A 131 1.31 5.92 -9.51
C GLY A 131 0.04 5.40 -8.81
N LYS A 132 -1.13 5.93 -9.17
CA LYS A 132 -2.41 5.46 -8.62
C LYS A 132 -2.78 4.08 -9.16
N SER A 133 -2.64 3.85 -10.46
CA SER A 133 -2.93 2.55 -11.06
C SER A 133 -1.98 1.46 -10.57
N ALA A 134 -0.70 1.78 -10.34
CA ALA A 134 0.25 0.86 -9.73
C ALA A 134 -0.22 0.38 -8.33
N VAL A 135 -0.69 1.29 -7.49
CA VAL A 135 -1.21 0.97 -6.15
C VAL A 135 -2.46 0.09 -6.21
N VAL A 136 -3.37 0.36 -7.16
CA VAL A 136 -4.55 -0.48 -7.36
C VAL A 136 -4.13 -1.91 -7.75
N LEU A 137 -3.16 -2.05 -8.65
CA LEU A 137 -2.64 -3.38 -9.03
C LEU A 137 -1.90 -4.07 -7.88
N GLN A 138 -1.21 -3.33 -7.02
CA GLN A 138 -0.61 -3.85 -5.79
C GLN A 138 -1.66 -4.42 -4.84
N MET A 139 -2.79 -3.70 -4.63
CA MET A 139 -3.93 -4.21 -3.86
C MET A 139 -4.45 -5.52 -4.44
N PHE A 140 -4.70 -5.55 -5.77
CA PHE A 140 -5.14 -6.78 -6.45
C PHE A 140 -4.10 -7.91 -6.37
N SER A 141 -2.81 -7.60 -6.34
CA SER A 141 -1.74 -8.60 -6.19
C SER A 141 -1.85 -9.33 -4.86
N ILE A 142 -2.05 -8.59 -3.77
CA ILE A 142 -2.23 -9.18 -2.44
C ILE A 142 -3.53 -10.00 -2.40
N LEU A 143 -4.64 -9.44 -2.88
CA LEU A 143 -5.92 -10.15 -2.88
C LEU A 143 -5.88 -11.46 -3.68
N SER A 144 -5.27 -11.44 -4.86
CA SER A 144 -5.12 -12.63 -5.71
C SER A 144 -4.16 -13.66 -5.09
N ALA A 145 -3.08 -13.22 -4.44
CA ALA A 145 -2.17 -14.08 -3.69
C ALA A 145 -2.89 -14.81 -2.54
N LEU A 146 -3.75 -14.12 -1.80
CA LEU A 146 -4.53 -14.70 -0.72
C LEU A 146 -5.59 -15.71 -1.21
N LEU A 147 -5.98 -15.65 -2.47
CA LEU A 147 -6.90 -16.61 -3.08
C LEU A 147 -6.20 -17.71 -3.89
N TYR A 148 -4.86 -17.71 -3.95
CA TYR A 148 -4.07 -18.58 -4.82
C TYR A 148 -4.57 -18.58 -6.27
N MET A 149 -4.90 -17.40 -6.80
CA MET A 149 -5.33 -17.27 -8.19
C MET A 149 -4.17 -17.60 -9.14
N PRO A 150 -4.42 -18.30 -10.27
CA PRO A 150 -3.35 -18.74 -11.18
C PRO A 150 -2.62 -17.58 -11.87
N PHE A 151 -3.29 -16.44 -12.03
CA PHE A 151 -2.76 -15.24 -12.67
C PHE A 151 -2.07 -14.27 -11.69
N THR A 152 -1.94 -14.62 -10.41
CA THR A 152 -1.32 -13.75 -9.39
C THR A 152 0.09 -13.31 -9.79
N SER A 153 0.86 -14.22 -10.39
CA SER A 153 2.23 -13.91 -10.83
C SER A 153 2.30 -12.83 -11.89
N LEU A 154 1.34 -12.84 -12.82
CA LEU A 154 1.20 -11.81 -13.81
C LEU A 154 0.83 -10.46 -13.17
N ILE A 155 -0.11 -10.46 -12.20
CA ILE A 155 -0.56 -9.23 -11.55
C ILE A 155 0.58 -8.51 -10.84
N TRP A 156 1.35 -9.19 -9.97
CA TRP A 156 2.44 -8.50 -9.25
C TRP A 156 3.58 -8.07 -10.18
N MET A 157 3.78 -8.75 -11.32
CA MET A 157 4.80 -8.34 -12.29
C MET A 157 4.39 -7.03 -12.94
N ILE A 158 3.14 -6.95 -13.42
CA ILE A 158 2.58 -5.70 -13.97
C ILE A 158 2.59 -4.61 -12.91
N ALA A 159 2.19 -4.92 -11.66
CA ALA A 159 2.23 -3.99 -10.55
C ALA A 159 3.67 -3.48 -10.32
N GLY A 160 4.67 -4.37 -10.27
CA GLY A 160 6.08 -4.03 -10.10
C GLY A 160 6.62 -3.16 -11.23
N PHE A 161 6.35 -3.50 -12.49
CA PHE A 161 6.77 -2.69 -13.64
C PHE A 161 6.12 -1.30 -13.64
N MET A 162 4.81 -1.23 -13.38
CA MET A 162 4.11 0.06 -13.30
C MET A 162 4.61 0.91 -12.13
N THR A 163 4.95 0.28 -11.01
CA THR A 163 5.57 0.93 -9.86
C THR A 163 6.93 1.50 -10.26
N ALA A 164 7.78 0.70 -10.91
CA ALA A 164 9.10 1.14 -11.38
C ALA A 164 8.99 2.35 -12.34
N LEU A 165 8.10 2.27 -13.33
CA LEU A 165 7.86 3.36 -14.28
C LEU A 165 7.35 4.63 -13.58
N ALA A 166 6.41 4.48 -12.63
CA ALA A 166 5.91 5.59 -11.83
C ALA A 166 7.02 6.23 -10.98
N THR A 167 7.90 5.42 -10.39
CA THR A 167 9.05 5.89 -9.59
C THR A 167 10.05 6.63 -10.46
N ILE A 168 10.42 6.11 -11.62
CA ILE A 168 11.34 6.78 -12.55
C ILE A 168 10.74 8.13 -12.99
N GLY A 169 9.45 8.15 -13.36
CA GLY A 169 8.76 9.39 -13.73
C GLY A 169 8.72 10.43 -12.60
N TYR A 170 8.58 9.97 -11.35
CA TYR A 170 8.66 10.84 -10.17
C TYR A 170 10.06 11.42 -9.98
N LEU A 171 11.10 10.58 -10.06
CA LEU A 171 12.49 11.02 -9.89
C LEU A 171 12.89 12.05 -10.95
N ILE A 172 12.55 11.83 -12.22
CA ILE A 172 12.85 12.76 -13.31
C ILE A 172 12.16 14.12 -13.10
N ARG A 173 10.92 14.11 -12.61
CA ARG A 173 10.12 15.32 -12.44
C ARG A 173 10.52 16.13 -11.21
N GLU A 174 10.76 15.47 -10.09
CA GLU A 174 10.84 16.12 -8.78
C GLU A 174 12.28 16.33 -8.28
N ILE A 175 13.26 15.50 -8.67
CA ILE A 175 14.68 15.70 -8.28
C ILE A 175 15.21 17.09 -8.65
N PRO A 176 14.94 17.64 -9.86
CA PRO A 176 15.40 18.98 -10.20
C PRO A 176 14.84 20.07 -9.28
N HIS A 177 13.64 19.84 -8.72
CA HIS A 177 12.98 20.78 -7.81
C HIS A 177 13.50 20.68 -6.37
N PHE A 178 14.09 19.55 -6.00
CA PHE A 178 14.73 19.38 -4.69
C PHE A 178 16.12 20.00 -4.61
N LEU A 179 16.87 19.96 -5.74
CA LEU A 179 18.25 20.42 -5.85
C LEU A 179 18.40 21.91 -6.22
N GLY A 180 17.32 22.56 -6.67
CA GLY A 180 17.23 24.02 -6.84
C GLY A 180 16.72 24.72 -5.58
#